data_AF-A0A4R5AIB9-F1
#
_entry.id   AF-A0A4R5AIB9-F1
#
_cell.length_a   1.000
_cell.length_b   1.000
_cell.length_c   1.000
_cell.angle_alpha   90.00
_cell.angle_beta   90.00
_cell.angle_gamma   90.00
#
_symmetry.space_group_name_H-M   'P 1'
#
loop_
_entity.id
_entity.type
_entity.pdbx_description
1 polymer ?
#
loop_
_entity_poly.entity_id
_entity_poly.type
_entity_poly.pdbx_seq_one_letter_code
_entity_poly.pdbx_strand_id
1 'polypeptide(L)' 'MTADQFLGFDLVVHGWDIARGAGLDDTIPAGDVGELLPMVRQLGDNLCRPGVCGPEVRVPDDADDQTKLLGLLGRRR' A
#
# COMPACT_ATOMS: atom_id res chain seq x y z
N MET A 1 -15.20 5.34 -4.54
CA MET A 1 -14.16 5.90 -3.67
C MET A 1 -14.56 7.33 -3.34
N THR A 2 -14.69 7.66 -2.06
CA THR A 2 -14.87 9.06 -1.60
C THR A 2 -13.51 9.78 -1.53
N ALA A 3 -13.51 11.11 -1.46
CA ALA A 3 -12.27 11.88 -1.30
C ALA A 3 -11.51 11.45 -0.03
N ASP A 4 -12.23 11.23 1.08
CA ASP A 4 -11.66 10.77 2.35
C ASP A 4 -10.98 9.40 2.22
N GLN A 5 -11.57 8.46 1.48
CA GLN A 5 -10.97 7.13 1.25
C GLN A 5 -9.68 7.22 0.44
N PHE A 6 -9.63 8.11 -0.56
CA PHE A 6 -8.42 8.31 -1.37
C PHE A 6 -7.31 8.98 -0.57
N LEU A 7 -7.62 10.07 0.14
CA LEU A 7 -6.65 10.77 0.99
C LEU A 7 -6.14 9.88 2.13
N GLY A 8 -7.02 9.07 2.75
CA GLY A 8 -6.62 8.16 3.82
C GLY A 8 -5.62 7.11 3.35
N PHE A 9 -5.91 6.46 2.21
CA PHE A 9 -4.99 5.53 1.56
C PHE A 9 -3.62 6.18 1.25
N ASP A 10 -3.65 7.33 0.58
CA ASP A 10 -2.44 8.02 0.12
C ASP A 10 -1.54 8.42 1.30
N LEU A 11 -2.14 8.95 2.36
CA LEU A 11 -1.42 9.36 3.57
C LEU A 11 -0.81 8.17 4.33
N VAL A 12 -1.52 7.06 4.45
CA VAL A 12 -0.99 5.84 5.12
C VAL A 12 0.22 5.31 4.35
N VAL A 13 0.11 5.20 3.03
CA VAL A 13 1.17 4.65 2.18
C VAL A 13 2.38 5.58 2.13
N HIS A 14 2.18 6.89 2.04
CA HIS A 14 3.28 7.86 2.06
C HIS A 14 3.90 8.03 3.45
N GLY A 15 3.11 7.89 4.52
CA GLY A 15 3.63 7.78 5.88
C GLY A 15 4.60 6.61 6.01
N TRP A 16 4.25 5.46 5.43
CA TRP A 16 5.13 4.29 5.34
C TRP A 16 6.42 4.59 4.56
N ASP A 17 6.32 5.23 3.38
CA ASP A 17 7.49 5.59 2.56
C ASP A 17 8.49 6.45 3.36
N ILE A 18 7.97 7.45 4.09
CA ILE A 18 8.77 8.35 4.92
C ILE A 18 9.42 7.59 6.09
N ALA A 19 8.65 6.79 6.82
CA ALA A 19 9.16 6.02 7.95
C ALA A 19 10.30 5.09 7.52
N ARG A 20 10.11 4.35 6.41
CA ARG A 20 11.13 3.45 5.87
C ARG A 20 12.35 4.21 5.35
N GLY A 21 12.16 5.31 4.64
CA GLY A 21 13.26 6.16 4.14
C GLY A 21 14.08 6.80 5.26
N ALA A 22 13.46 7.06 6.42
CA ALA A 22 14.11 7.58 7.61
C ALA A 22 14.72 6.50 8.51
N GLY A 23 14.54 5.21 8.20
CA GLY A 23 14.99 4.10 9.05
C GLY A 23 14.23 4.01 10.39
N LEU A 24 12.99 4.50 10.42
CA LEU A 24 12.08 4.41 11.57
C LEU A 24 11.23 3.13 11.48
N ASP A 25 10.41 2.90 12.50
CA ASP A 25 9.40 1.85 12.46
C ASP A 25 8.42 2.11 11.32
N ASP A 26 8.43 1.23 10.33
CA ASP A 26 7.60 1.27 9.13
C ASP A 26 6.38 0.33 9.27
N THR A 27 5.96 -0.02 10.48
CA THR A 27 4.76 -0.83 10.71
C THR A 27 3.51 0.00 10.48
N ILE A 28 2.66 -0.44 9.54
CA ILE A 28 1.33 0.14 9.33
C ILE A 28 0.37 -0.49 10.35
N PRO A 29 -0.48 0.29 11.04
CA PRO A 29 -1.48 -0.26 11.94
C PRO A 29 -2.34 -1.32 11.25
N ALA A 30 -2.59 -2.44 11.93
CA ALA A 30 -3.28 -3.59 11.33
C ALA A 30 -4.72 -3.26 10.85
N GLY A 31 -5.39 -2.29 11.52
CA GLY A 31 -6.69 -1.80 11.08
C GLY A 31 -6.62 -1.15 9.70
N ASP A 32 -5.65 -0.26 9.50
CA ASP A 32 -5.42 0.42 8.22
C ASP A 32 -5.06 -0.59 7.13
N VAL A 33 -4.18 -1.57 7.41
CA VAL A 33 -3.86 -2.65 6.46
C VAL A 33 -5.11 -3.44 6.08
N GLY A 34 -5.94 -3.79 7.06
CA GLY A 34 -7.18 -4.54 6.87
C GLY A 34 -8.22 -3.80 6.02
N GLU A 35 -8.26 -2.47 6.10
CA GLU A 35 -9.14 -1.63 5.27
C GLU A 35 -8.57 -1.41 3.86
N LEU A 36 -7.27 -1.16 3.75
CA LEU A 36 -6.62 -0.79 2.49
C LEU A 36 -6.38 -1.98 1.56
N LEU A 37 -5.98 -3.15 2.07
CA LEU A 37 -5.69 -4.33 1.26
C LEU A 37 -6.85 -4.78 0.36
N PRO A 38 -8.10 -4.96 0.85
CA PRO A 38 -9.23 -5.31 -0.02
C PRO A 38 -9.57 -4.19 -1.01
N MET A 39 -9.44 -2.92 -0.61
CA MET A 39 -9.69 -1.78 -1.48
C MET A 39 -8.70 -1.73 -2.65
N VAL A 40 -7.40 -1.88 -2.38
CA VAL A 40 -6.34 -1.89 -3.40
C VAL A 40 -6.52 -3.07 -4.37
N ARG A 41 -6.89 -4.25 -3.85
CA ARG A 41 -7.23 -5.41 -4.70
C ARG A 41 -8.40 -5.15 -5.62
N GLN A 42 -9.44 -4.45 -5.16
CA GLN A 42 -10.59 -4.10 -5.99
C GLN A 42 -10.25 -3.09 -7.10
N LEU A 43 -9.33 -2.16 -6.82
CA LEU A 43 -8.88 -1.18 -7.79
C LEU A 43 -7.97 -1.82 -8.86
N GLY A 44 -7.15 -2.79 -8.46
CA GLY A 44 -6.34 -3.63 -9.35
C GLY A 44 -5.52 -2.81 -10.34
N ASP A 45 -5.60 -3.17 -11.62
CA ASP A 45 -4.87 -2.53 -12.72
C ASP A 45 -5.09 -1.01 -12.85
N ASN A 46 -6.13 -0.45 -12.22
CA ASN A 46 -6.34 0.99 -12.23
C ASN A 46 -5.34 1.76 -11.35
N LEU A 47 -4.78 1.12 -10.32
CA LEU A 47 -3.70 1.68 -9.51
C LEU A 47 -2.33 1.53 -10.19
N CYS A 48 -2.11 0.41 -10.90
CA CYS A 48 -0.87 0.11 -11.63
C CYS A 48 -0.77 0.87 -12.97
N ARG A 49 -1.10 2.16 -12.99
CA ARG A 49 -0.98 3.02 -14.18
C ARG A 49 0.18 4.00 -14.02
N PRO A 50 0.92 4.31 -15.11
CA PRO A 50 1.94 5.36 -15.08
C PRO A 50 1.38 6.66 -14.50
N GLY A 51 1.99 7.17 -13.44
CA GLY A 51 1.57 8.38 -12.74
C GLY A 51 0.66 8.16 -11.52
N VAL A 52 0.29 6.92 -11.17
CA VAL A 52 -0.50 6.61 -9.97
C VAL A 52 0.31 5.76 -8.99
N CYS A 53 0.54 4.49 -9.27
CA CYS A 53 1.46 3.62 -8.54
C CYS A 53 2.43 2.95 -9.51
N GLY A 54 3.59 2.54 -8.99
CA GLY A 54 4.53 1.72 -9.74
C GLY A 54 3.92 0.37 -10.12
N PRO A 55 4.56 -0.40 -11.03
CA PRO A 55 4.10 -1.74 -11.34
C PRO A 55 4.11 -2.60 -10.08
N GLU A 56 3.12 -3.50 -9.96
CA GLU A 56 3.05 -4.46 -8.86
C GLU A 56 4.37 -5.21 -8.69
N VAL A 57 4.81 -5.31 -7.44
CA VAL A 57 5.94 -6.14 -7.04
C VAL A 57 5.38 -7.45 -6.50
N ARG A 58 5.75 -8.55 -7.15
CA ARG A 58 5.39 -9.90 -6.70
C ARG A 58 6.01 -10.18 -5.34
N VAL A 59 5.16 -10.60 -4.40
CA VAL A 59 5.55 -11.06 -3.07
C VAL A 59 5.21 -12.55 -2.88
N PRO A 60 5.84 -13.25 -1.91
CA PRO A 60 5.43 -14.60 -1.55
C PRO A 60 3.96 -14.69 -1.10
N ASP A 61 3.30 -15.81 -1.38
CA ASP A 61 1.88 -16.02 -1.03
C ASP A 61 1.65 -16.07 0.49
N ASP A 62 2.67 -16.46 1.26
CA ASP A 62 2.70 -16.51 2.72
C ASP A 62 3.18 -15.20 3.37
N ALA A 63 3.49 -14.16 2.58
CA ALA A 63 3.84 -12.85 3.11
C ALA A 63 2.71 -12.25 3.96
N ASP A 64 3.08 -11.40 4.92
CA ASP A 64 2.11 -10.67 5.74
C ASP A 64 1.29 -9.67 4.90
N ASP A 65 0.16 -9.24 5.43
CA ASP A 65 -0.79 -8.40 4.71
C ASP A 65 -0.24 -7.01 4.37
N GLN A 66 0.64 -6.45 5.19
CA GLN A 66 1.32 -5.18 4.88
C GLN A 66 2.25 -5.38 3.68
N THR A 67 3.04 -6.46 3.67
CA THR A 67 3.92 -6.78 2.55
C THR A 67 3.13 -7.00 1.25
N LYS A 68 1.98 -7.69 1.32
CA LYS A 68 1.06 -7.86 0.18
C LYS A 68 0.48 -6.53 -0.31
N LEU A 69 0.02 -5.68 0.62
CA LEU A 69 -0.49 -4.35 0.31
C LEU A 69 0.56 -3.52 -0.43
N LEU A 70 1.78 -3.45 0.11
CA LEU A 70 2.88 -2.70 -0.47
C LEU A 70 3.29 -3.25 -1.84
N GLY A 71 3.31 -4.57 -2.00
CA GLY A 71 3.58 -5.24 -3.28
C GLY A 71 2.62 -4.80 -4.38
N LEU A 72 1.31 -4.78 -4.10
CA LEU A 72 0.28 -4.30 -5.04
C LEU A 72 0.48 -2.83 -5.45
N LEU A 73 1.12 -2.04 -4.59
CA LEU A 73 1.42 -0.62 -4.82
C LEU A 73 2.83 -0.37 -5.36
N GLY A 74 3.54 -1.43 -5.75
CA GLY A 74 4.86 -1.38 -6.36
C GLY A 74 6.02 -1.14 -5.38
N ARG A 75 5.81 -1.37 -4.08
CA ARG A 75 6.81 -1.17 -3.02
C ARG A 75 7.39 -2.48 -2.52
N ARG A 76 8.61 -2.42 -1.97
CA ARG A 76 9.34 -3.56 -1.40
C ARG A 76 9.57 -3.36 0.09
N ARG A 77 9.18 -4.35 0.88
CA ARG A 77 9.42 -4.42 2.32
C ARG A 77 10.49 -5.46 2.64
#